data_AF-A0A7S1NLN6-F1
#
_entry.id   AF-A0A7S1NLN6-F1
#
_cell.length_a   1.000
_cell.length_b   1.000
_cell.length_c   1.000
_cell.angle_alpha   90.00
_cell.angle_beta   90.00
_cell.angle_gamma   90.00
#
_symmetry.space_group_name_H-M   'P 1'
#
loop_
_entity.id
_entity.type
_entity.pdbx_description
1 polymer ?
#
loop_
_entity_poly.entity_id
_entity_poly.type
_entity_poly.pdbx_seq_one_letter_code
_entity_poly.pdbx_strand_id
1 'polypeptide(L)'
;MLKQVKSQVQRVLQGSNRHSMEGFKDRALSTEALGRLLLQHQTEEEREFRDRLQKGTVHNALAMVRLFNADSEQDIRVKFYRDSAAWCPYCHKVWLLLEEKQISYRLEKINMRCYGDKPFSYTSKYGQLLPAVEIDGQGITESNDIMFALER
;
A
#
# COMPACT_ATOMS: atom_id res chain seq x y z
N MET A 1 -13.36 -48.29 -23.36
CA MET A 1 -12.99 -46.89 -23.07
C MET A 1 -13.10 -46.52 -21.58
N LEU A 2 -14.20 -46.79 -20.87
CA LEU A 2 -14.39 -46.38 -19.45
C LEU A 2 -13.41 -46.98 -18.42
N LYS A 3 -12.81 -48.15 -18.68
CA LYS A 3 -11.82 -48.77 -17.76
C LYS A 3 -10.45 -48.10 -17.79
N GLN A 4 -10.09 -47.47 -18.92
CA GLN A 4 -8.78 -46.85 -19.12
C GLN A 4 -8.72 -45.46 -18.50
N VAL A 5 -9.85 -44.73 -18.51
CA VAL A 5 -9.98 -43.43 -17.84
C VAL A 5 -9.95 -43.56 -16.31
N LYS A 6 -10.57 -44.60 -15.74
CA LYS A 6 -10.54 -44.84 -14.29
C LYS A 6 -9.14 -45.11 -13.75
N SER A 7 -8.29 -45.82 -14.49
CA SER A 7 -6.91 -46.12 -14.06
C SER A 7 -5.95 -44.93 -14.18
N GLN A 8 -6.24 -43.98 -15.07
CA GLN A 8 -5.51 -42.72 -15.21
C GLN A 8 -5.87 -41.75 -14.09
N VAL A 9 -7.16 -41.65 -13.73
CA VAL A 9 -7.62 -40.83 -12.60
C VAL A 9 -7.11 -41.36 -11.26
N GLN A 10 -7.08 -42.69 -11.06
CA GLN A 10 -6.46 -43.28 -9.86
C GLN A 10 -4.96 -43.02 -9.75
N ARG A 11 -4.22 -43.00 -10.88
CA ARG A 11 -2.79 -42.66 -10.88
C ARG A 11 -2.52 -41.19 -10.58
N VAL A 12 -3.40 -40.28 -10.99
CA VAL A 12 -3.29 -38.84 -10.66
C VAL A 12 -3.60 -38.58 -9.18
N LEU A 13 -4.55 -39.32 -8.60
CA LEU A 13 -4.87 -39.22 -7.16
C LEU A 13 -3.84 -39.91 -6.25
N GLN A 14 -3.15 -40.94 -6.75
CA GLN A 14 -2.10 -41.67 -6.01
C GLN A 14 -0.69 -41.12 -6.26
N GLY A 15 -0.50 -40.30 -7.30
CA GLY A 15 0.71 -39.53 -7.56
C GLY A 15 0.85 -38.30 -6.67
N SER A 16 0.42 -38.38 -5.41
CA SER A 16 0.90 -37.45 -4.40
C SER A 16 2.30 -37.90 -4.04
N ASN A 17 3.29 -37.36 -4.75
CA ASN A 17 4.66 -37.33 -4.23
C ASN A 17 4.62 -36.44 -2.97
N ARG A 18 4.13 -37.00 -1.87
CA ARG A 18 4.35 -36.47 -0.54
C ARG A 18 5.85 -36.64 -0.33
N HIS A 19 6.63 -35.65 -0.75
CA HIS A 19 7.96 -35.51 -0.19
C HIS A 19 7.79 -35.58 1.32
N SER A 20 8.30 -36.63 1.92
CA SER A 20 8.29 -36.79 3.37
C SER A 20 8.95 -35.56 3.94
N MET A 21 8.26 -34.85 4.84
CA MET A 21 8.86 -33.82 5.71
C MET A 21 9.87 -34.43 6.70
N GLU A 22 10.35 -35.65 6.46
CA GLU A 22 11.39 -36.30 7.23
C GLU A 22 12.74 -35.75 6.76
N GLY A 23 13.25 -34.79 7.54
CA GLY A 23 14.53 -34.13 7.30
C GLY A 23 14.45 -32.59 7.28
N PHE A 24 13.26 -31.99 7.21
CA PHE A 24 13.13 -30.54 7.33
C PHE A 24 13.29 -30.12 8.80
N LYS A 25 14.47 -29.61 9.14
CA LYS A 25 14.73 -28.96 10.43
C LYS A 25 14.64 -27.45 10.24
N ASP A 26 13.57 -26.85 10.75
CA ASP A 26 13.45 -25.40 10.79
C ASP A 26 14.59 -24.82 11.65
N ARG A 27 15.40 -23.96 11.04
CA ARG A 27 16.49 -23.24 11.70
C ARG A 27 16.14 -21.78 11.96
N ALA A 28 14.91 -21.36 11.64
CA ALA A 28 14.44 -20.02 11.93
C ALA A 28 14.43 -19.79 13.44
N LEU A 29 14.81 -18.59 13.84
CA LEU A 29 14.64 -18.11 15.21
C LEU A 29 13.15 -18.03 15.54
N SER A 30 12.79 -18.17 16.82
CA SER A 30 11.44 -17.81 17.26
C SER A 30 11.17 -16.33 16.96
N THR A 31 9.91 -15.96 16.80
CA THR A 31 9.54 -14.56 16.55
C THR A 31 10.06 -13.63 17.65
N GLU A 32 10.06 -14.05 18.92
CA GLU A 32 10.62 -13.22 19.99
C GLU A 32 12.15 -13.15 19.96
N ALA A 33 12.84 -14.24 19.59
CA ALA A 33 14.29 -14.25 19.46
C ALA A 33 14.75 -13.37 18.28
N LEU A 34 14.06 -13.46 17.14
CA LEU A 34 14.29 -12.59 15.99
C LEU A 34 14.00 -11.12 16.34
N GLY A 35 12.90 -10.84 17.04
CA GLY A 35 12.55 -9.49 17.47
C GLY A 35 13.64 -8.86 18.35
N ARG A 36 14.17 -9.61 19.33
CA ARG A 36 15.30 -9.16 20.17
C ARG A 36 16.56 -8.90 19.34
N LEU A 37 16.87 -9.78 18.40
CA LEU A 37 18.03 -9.62 17.52
C LEU A 37 17.89 -8.36 16.65
N LEU A 38 16.71 -8.13 16.06
CA LEU A 38 16.45 -6.93 15.26
C LEU A 38 16.64 -5.65 16.09
N LEU A 39 16.13 -5.61 17.32
CA LEU A 39 16.29 -4.46 18.22
C LEU A 39 17.76 -4.19 18.57
N GLN A 40 18.59 -5.23 18.71
CA GLN A 40 20.03 -5.07 18.98
C GLN A 40 20.80 -4.50 17.79
N HIS A 41 20.35 -4.78 16.57
CA HIS A 41 21.02 -4.35 15.34
C HIS A 41 20.42 -3.10 14.71
N GLN A 42 19.29 -2.61 15.21
CA GLN A 42 18.61 -1.46 14.66
C GLN A 42 19.45 -0.19 14.83
N THR A 43 19.54 0.60 13.77
CA THR A 43 20.15 1.94 13.80
C THR A 43 19.22 2.94 14.49
N GLU A 44 19.75 4.10 14.89
CA GLU A 44 18.91 5.18 15.44
C GLU A 44 17.86 5.65 14.41
N GLU A 45 18.28 5.78 13.15
CA GLU A 45 17.40 6.22 12.08
C GLU A 45 16.20 5.28 11.87
N GLU A 46 16.42 3.97 11.97
CA GLU A 46 15.38 2.95 11.86
C GLU A 46 14.44 2.94 13.08
N ARG A 47 14.94 3.25 14.29
CA ARG A 47 14.09 3.42 15.47
C ARG A 47 13.17 4.62 15.33
N GLU A 48 13.71 5.73 14.84
CA GLU A 48 12.97 6.98 14.63
C GLU A 48 12.06 6.96 13.39
N PHE A 49 12.24 5.99 12.48
CA PHE A 49 11.52 5.93 11.20
C PHE A 49 9.99 6.08 11.36
N ARG A 50 9.38 5.39 12.33
CA ARG A 50 7.93 5.45 12.56
C ARG A 50 7.46 6.81 13.05
N ASP A 51 8.24 7.45 13.92
CA ASP A 51 7.97 8.80 14.43
C ASP A 51 8.12 9.85 13.31
N ARG A 52 9.21 9.80 12.53
CA ARG A 52 9.41 10.68 11.37
C ARG A 52 8.30 10.52 10.31
N LEU A 53 7.81 9.30 10.14
CA LEU A 53 6.70 9.00 9.24
C LEU A 53 5.38 9.62 9.71
N GLN A 54 5.12 9.62 11.02
CA GLN A 54 3.95 10.30 11.60
C GLN A 54 4.08 11.83 11.52
N LYS A 55 5.28 12.37 11.69
CA LYS A 55 5.60 13.80 11.52
C LYS A 55 5.54 14.26 10.06
N GLY A 56 5.31 13.35 9.11
CA GLY A 56 5.21 13.67 7.68
C GLY A 56 6.51 14.16 7.04
N THR A 57 7.67 13.90 7.66
CA THR A 57 8.98 14.36 7.16
C THR A 57 9.65 13.37 6.21
N VAL A 58 9.18 12.12 6.17
CA VAL A 58 9.74 11.05 5.33
C VAL A 58 8.85 10.75 4.13
N HIS A 59 9.46 10.68 2.93
CA HIS A 59 8.83 10.14 1.73
C HIS A 59 8.82 8.60 1.81
N ASN A 60 7.63 8.02 2.00
CA ASN A 60 7.47 6.56 2.02
C ASN A 60 6.02 6.18 1.70
N ALA A 61 5.80 5.00 1.08
CA ALA A 61 4.46 4.48 0.82
C ALA A 61 3.62 4.25 2.09
N LEU A 62 4.27 4.10 3.24
CA LEU A 62 3.62 3.98 4.53
C LEU A 62 3.11 5.32 5.08
N ALA A 63 3.61 6.47 4.59
CA ALA A 63 3.23 7.79 5.07
C ALA A 63 1.73 8.05 4.83
N MET A 64 1.09 8.68 5.83
CA MET A 64 -0.31 9.11 5.76
C MET A 64 -0.44 10.64 5.69
N VAL A 65 0.66 11.36 5.86
CA VAL A 65 0.73 12.82 5.82
C VAL A 65 2.12 13.24 5.33
N ARG A 66 2.18 14.36 4.61
CA ARG A 66 3.41 15.05 4.24
C ARG A 66 3.24 16.54 4.50
N LEU A 67 4.06 17.08 5.39
CA LEU A 67 3.95 18.47 5.83
C LEU A 67 4.68 19.45 4.91
N PHE A 68 5.88 19.11 4.43
CA PHE A 68 6.73 20.01 3.64
C PHE A 68 6.83 21.42 4.28
N ASN A 69 6.19 22.42 3.67
CA ASN A 69 6.20 23.82 4.09
C ASN A 69 5.01 24.22 4.98
N ALA A 70 4.11 23.28 5.31
CA ALA A 70 3.01 23.52 6.23
C ALA A 70 3.51 23.48 7.67
N ASP A 71 3.13 24.48 8.48
CA ASP A 71 3.50 24.58 9.89
C ASP A 71 2.81 23.48 10.72
N SER A 72 1.60 23.10 10.31
CA SER A 72 0.82 22.06 10.96
C SER A 72 0.00 21.25 9.96
N GLU A 73 -0.54 20.12 10.40
CA GLU A 73 -1.46 19.39 9.54
C GLU A 73 -2.71 20.22 9.21
N GLN A 74 -3.17 21.10 10.10
CA GLN A 74 -4.37 21.91 9.89
C GLN A 74 -4.25 22.82 8.64
N ASP A 75 -3.04 23.18 8.26
CA ASP A 75 -2.75 24.02 7.09
C ASP A 75 -2.77 23.24 5.77
N ILE A 76 -2.87 21.91 5.83
CA ILE A 76 -2.95 21.07 4.63
C ILE A 76 -4.29 21.26 3.93
N ARG A 77 -4.22 21.75 2.69
CA ARG A 77 -5.36 21.96 1.78
C ARG A 77 -5.68 20.77 0.88
N VAL A 78 -4.74 19.83 0.73
CA VAL A 78 -4.84 18.70 -0.20
C VAL A 78 -5.07 17.40 0.57
N LYS A 79 -6.16 16.71 0.25
CA LYS A 79 -6.39 15.31 0.67
C LYS A 79 -6.33 14.42 -0.55
N PHE A 80 -5.35 13.52 -0.59
CA PHE A 80 -5.07 12.63 -1.69
C PHE A 80 -5.55 11.21 -1.38
N TYR A 81 -6.35 10.64 -2.28
CA TYR A 81 -6.84 9.27 -2.19
C TYR A 81 -6.09 8.41 -3.20
N ARG A 82 -5.36 7.41 -2.72
CA ARG A 82 -4.59 6.49 -3.56
C ARG A 82 -4.85 5.03 -3.23
N ASP A 83 -4.52 4.18 -4.20
CA ASP A 83 -4.44 2.73 -4.03
C ASP A 83 -3.60 2.34 -2.80
N SER A 84 -4.07 1.42 -1.95
CA SER A 84 -3.37 1.07 -0.70
C SER A 84 -2.04 0.35 -0.92
N ALA A 85 -1.93 -0.44 -1.99
CA ALA A 85 -0.74 -1.23 -2.34
C ALA A 85 0.37 -0.44 -3.08
N ALA A 86 0.10 0.80 -3.52
CA ALA A 86 0.99 1.62 -4.35
C ALA A 86 1.28 1.06 -5.75
N TRP A 87 0.38 0.26 -6.31
CA TRP A 87 0.50 -0.34 -7.65
C TRP A 87 -0.26 0.43 -8.72
N CYS A 88 -1.17 1.34 -8.36
CA CYS A 88 -1.89 2.13 -9.35
C CYS A 88 -0.96 3.17 -10.01
N PRO A 89 -0.66 3.05 -11.32
CA PRO A 89 0.25 3.98 -12.00
C PRO A 89 -0.32 5.40 -12.08
N TYR A 90 -1.64 5.53 -12.19
CA TYR A 90 -2.33 6.83 -12.18
C TYR A 90 -2.23 7.54 -10.84
N CYS A 91 -2.27 6.79 -9.72
CA CYS A 91 -1.97 7.35 -8.41
C CYS A 91 -0.51 7.78 -8.31
N HIS A 92 0.41 6.97 -8.86
CA HIS A 92 1.83 7.22 -8.72
C HIS A 92 2.27 8.52 -9.39
N LYS A 93 1.77 8.86 -10.59
CA LYS A 93 2.13 10.14 -11.22
C LYS A 93 1.65 11.38 -10.44
N VAL A 94 0.46 11.30 -9.83
CA VAL A 94 -0.04 12.38 -8.95
C VAL A 94 0.82 12.46 -7.69
N TRP A 95 1.18 11.31 -7.12
CA TRP A 95 2.04 11.24 -5.94
C TRP A 95 3.43 11.82 -6.20
N LEU A 96 4.05 11.48 -7.33
CA LEU A 96 5.33 12.05 -7.74
C LEU A 96 5.25 13.58 -7.87
N LEU A 97 4.19 14.10 -8.49
CA LEU A 97 3.99 15.55 -8.62
C LEU A 97 3.86 16.24 -7.26
N LEU A 98 3.09 15.66 -6.33
CA LEU A 98 2.94 16.19 -4.98
C LEU A 98 4.29 16.26 -4.24
N GLU A 99 5.10 15.21 -4.36
CA GLU A 99 6.42 15.16 -3.73
C GLU A 99 7.42 16.12 -4.39
N GLU A 100 7.47 16.16 -5.73
CA GLU A 100 8.37 17.02 -6.50
C GLU A 100 8.07 18.50 -6.25
N LYS A 101 6.79 18.89 -6.20
CA LYS A 101 6.38 20.27 -5.90
C LYS A 101 6.33 20.57 -4.39
N GLN A 102 6.66 19.59 -3.55
CA GLN A 102 6.62 19.72 -2.09
C GLN A 102 5.27 20.26 -1.58
N ILE A 103 4.18 19.81 -2.21
CA ILE A 103 2.81 20.20 -1.84
C ILE A 103 2.43 19.40 -0.61
N SER A 104 2.03 20.06 0.48
CA SER A 104 1.57 19.40 1.70
C SER A 104 0.26 18.66 1.45
N TYR A 105 0.17 17.39 1.83
CA TYR A 105 -1.04 16.58 1.63
C TYR A 105 -1.27 15.57 2.76
N ARG A 106 -2.55 15.26 3.00
CA ARG A 106 -2.98 14.10 3.78
C ARG A 106 -3.35 12.98 2.82
N LEU A 107 -3.07 11.74 3.20
CA LEU A 107 -3.34 10.57 2.39
C LEU A 107 -4.46 9.73 2.99
N GLU A 108 -5.36 9.23 2.14
CA GLU A 108 -6.24 8.12 2.48
C GLU A 108 -5.99 6.96 1.51
N LYS A 109 -5.76 5.78 2.08
CA LYS A 109 -5.50 4.55 1.32
C LYS A 109 -6.82 3.86 1.02
N ILE A 110 -7.13 3.74 -0.26
CA ILE A 110 -8.36 3.16 -0.78
C ILE A 110 -8.01 1.89 -1.54
N ASN A 111 -8.76 0.82 -1.30
CA ASN A 111 -8.52 -0.43 -2.00
C ASN A 111 -8.87 -0.32 -3.49
N MET A 112 -8.13 -1.01 -4.35
CA MET A 112 -8.57 -1.35 -5.69
C MET A 112 -9.49 -2.56 -5.61
N ARG A 113 -10.40 -2.66 -6.58
CA ARG A 113 -11.40 -3.73 -6.64
C ARG A 113 -10.81 -5.15 -6.60
N CYS A 114 -9.59 -5.34 -7.09
CA CYS A 114 -8.97 -6.66 -7.19
C CYS A 114 -8.51 -7.27 -5.85
N TYR A 115 -8.46 -6.50 -4.76
CA TYR A 115 -8.03 -7.01 -3.45
C TYR A 115 -8.96 -6.64 -2.29
N GLY A 116 -10.12 -6.04 -2.57
CA GLY A 116 -11.16 -5.79 -1.57
C GLY A 116 -12.10 -4.66 -1.95
N ASP A 117 -13.15 -4.50 -1.15
CA ASP A 117 -14.12 -3.43 -1.33
C ASP A 117 -13.58 -2.07 -0.91
N LYS A 118 -14.09 -1.03 -1.57
CA LYS A 118 -13.83 0.37 -1.23
C LYS A 118 -14.82 0.82 -0.16
N PRO A 119 -14.39 1.67 0.79
CA PRO A 119 -15.29 2.20 1.81
C PRO A 119 -16.38 3.07 1.17
N PHE A 120 -17.61 2.99 1.71
CA PHE A 120 -18.75 3.75 1.20
C PHE A 120 -18.54 5.28 1.26
N SER A 121 -17.80 5.76 2.27
CA SER A 121 -17.40 7.16 2.41
C SER A 121 -16.62 7.70 1.20
N TYR A 122 -15.87 6.83 0.51
CA TYR A 122 -15.16 7.17 -0.71
C TYR A 122 -16.06 7.03 -1.94
N THR A 123 -16.73 5.89 -2.08
CA THR A 123 -17.47 5.56 -3.30
C THR A 123 -18.70 6.43 -3.52
N SER A 124 -19.32 6.92 -2.44
CA SER A 124 -20.41 7.90 -2.50
C SER A 124 -19.99 9.25 -3.12
N LYS A 125 -18.71 9.61 -3.04
CA LYS A 125 -18.18 10.88 -3.57
C LYS A 125 -17.52 10.72 -4.94
N TYR A 126 -16.67 9.69 -5.09
CA TYR A 126 -15.74 9.55 -6.22
C TYR A 126 -16.01 8.31 -7.08
N GLY A 127 -17.00 7.50 -6.69
CA GLY A 127 -17.27 6.23 -7.35
C GLY A 127 -16.14 5.22 -7.13
N GLN A 128 -15.81 4.48 -8.18
CA GLN A 128 -14.94 3.31 -8.09
C GLN A 128 -13.49 3.57 -8.54
N LEU A 129 -13.22 4.72 -9.15
CA LEU A 129 -11.93 5.01 -9.76
C LEU A 129 -10.94 5.54 -8.71
N LEU A 130 -9.66 5.51 -9.05
CA LEU A 130 -8.54 6.10 -8.32
C LEU A 130 -7.54 6.63 -9.36
N PRO A 131 -6.78 7.69 -9.07
CA PRO A 131 -6.80 8.51 -7.86
C PRO A 131 -8.00 9.47 -7.77
N ALA A 132 -8.20 10.04 -6.59
CA ALA A 132 -9.00 11.25 -6.38
C ALA A 132 -8.26 12.20 -5.44
N VAL A 133 -8.54 13.49 -5.52
CA VAL A 133 -8.00 14.52 -4.61
C VAL A 133 -9.15 15.43 -4.16
N GLU A 134 -9.11 15.89 -2.91
CA GLU A 134 -9.88 17.06 -2.45
C GLU A 134 -8.91 18.22 -2.24
N ILE A 135 -9.14 19.36 -2.92
CA ILE A 135 -8.41 20.62 -2.73
C ILE A 135 -9.40 21.64 -2.19
N ASP A 136 -9.18 22.17 -0.99
CA ASP A 136 -10.07 23.14 -0.35
C ASP A 136 -11.55 22.68 -0.32
N GLY A 137 -11.75 21.36 -0.14
CA GLY A 137 -13.07 20.72 -0.12
C GLY A 137 -13.66 20.38 -1.50
N GLN A 138 -13.04 20.84 -2.60
CA GLN A 138 -13.47 20.49 -3.95
C GLN A 138 -12.83 19.17 -4.40
N GLY A 139 -13.68 18.19 -4.69
CA GLY A 139 -13.27 16.88 -5.20
C GLY A 139 -12.91 16.90 -6.68
N ILE A 140 -11.77 16.33 -7.03
CA ILE A 140 -11.26 16.19 -8.40
C ILE A 140 -10.89 14.71 -8.63
N THR A 141 -11.41 14.15 -9.70
CA THR A 141 -11.07 12.81 -10.21
C THR A 141 -10.31 12.95 -11.52
N GLU A 142 -9.92 11.82 -12.10
CA GLU A 142 -9.06 11.77 -13.29
C GLU A 142 -7.65 12.30 -13.07
N SER A 143 -6.69 11.41 -13.28
CA SER A 143 -5.31 11.67 -12.86
C SER A 143 -4.62 12.81 -13.63
N ASN A 144 -5.01 13.11 -14.87
CA ASN A 144 -4.48 14.26 -15.61
C ASN A 144 -5.07 15.59 -15.10
N ASP A 145 -6.37 15.62 -14.81
CA ASP A 145 -7.07 16.81 -14.34
C ASP A 145 -6.58 17.21 -12.94
N ILE A 146 -6.33 16.21 -12.08
CA ILE A 146 -5.69 16.40 -10.78
C ILE A 146 -4.30 17.03 -10.94
N MET A 147 -3.47 16.51 -11.85
CA MET A 147 -2.14 17.07 -12.09
C MET A 147 -2.22 18.52 -12.55
N PHE A 148 -3.09 18.82 -13.52
CA PHE A 148 -3.31 20.19 -13.99
C PHE A 148 -3.78 21.12 -12.88
N ALA A 149 -4.65 20.65 -11.98
CA ALA A 149 -5.12 21.44 -10.84
C ALA A 149 -4.01 21.72 -9.82
N LEU A 150 -3.10 20.77 -9.58
CA LEU A 150 -1.97 20.91 -8.65
C LEU A 150 -0.84 21.78 -9.20
N GLU A 151 -0.80 22.02 -10.52
CA GLU A 151 0.22 22.86 -11.15
C GLU A 151 -0.11 24.35 -11.19
N ARG A 152 -1.36 24.71 -10.90
CA ARG A 152 -1.86 26.10 -10.89
C ARG A 152 -1.63 26.78 -9.55
#